data_AF-A0A0X3W773-F1
#
_entry.id   AF-A0A0X3W773-F1
#
_cell.length_a   1.000
_cell.length_b   1.000
_cell.length_c   1.000
_cell.angle_alpha   90.00
_cell.angle_beta   90.00
_cell.angle_gamma   90.00
#
_symmetry.space_group_name_H-M   'P 1'
#
loop_
_entity.id
_entity.type
_entity.pdbx_description
1 polymer ?
#
loop_
_entity_poly.entity_id
_entity_poly.type
_entity_poly.pdbx_seq_one_letter_code
_entity_poly.pdbx_strand_id
1 'polypeptide(L)'
;MGERFVALILGDNIFHGTGLGTQLRNHTCVQAARVLAYPVSDPRAYGVVGFDDEGKVRSIEEKPAQPKSRYAVPGPHSYDNRVAKIAKELKPSVRGELEITGVNSAHLDHRAASFR
;
A
#
# COMPACT_ATOMS: atom_id res chain seq x y z
N MET A 1 -4.13 -7.40 -25.76
CA MET A 1 -4.78 -6.34 -24.95
C MET A 1 -3.92 -6.15 -23.71
N GLY A 2 -3.38 -4.95 -23.51
CA GLY A 2 -2.26 -4.73 -22.58
C GLY A 2 -2.63 -4.88 -21.10
N GLU A 3 -1.73 -5.48 -20.32
CA GLU A 3 -1.71 -5.40 -18.87
C GLU A 3 -1.55 -3.92 -18.48
N ARG A 4 -2.67 -3.26 -18.18
CA ARG A 4 -2.68 -1.85 -17.79
C ARG A 4 -2.42 -1.76 -16.28
N PHE A 5 -1.26 -1.23 -15.92
CA PHE A 5 -0.91 -0.89 -14.54
C PHE A 5 -1.51 0.46 -14.17
N VAL A 6 -1.92 0.59 -12.91
CA VAL A 6 -2.50 1.83 -12.36
C VAL A 6 -1.63 2.31 -11.22
N ALA A 7 -1.23 3.58 -11.27
CA ALA A 7 -0.59 4.26 -10.16
C ALA A 7 -1.62 5.17 -9.49
N LEU A 8 -1.74 5.07 -8.16
CA LEU A 8 -2.54 5.95 -7.32
C LEU A 8 -1.59 6.75 -6.42
N ILE A 9 -1.74 8.07 -6.43
CA ILE A 9 -1.03 9.00 -5.55
C ILE A 9 -2.10 9.89 -4.94
N LEU A 10 -2.15 10.01 -3.61
CA LEU A 10 -3.06 10.94 -2.95
C LEU A 10 -2.54 12.36 -3.14
N GLY A 11 -3.43 13.30 -3.51
CA GLY A 11 -3.06 14.66 -3.93
C GLY A 11 -2.48 15.56 -2.82
N ASP A 12 -2.51 15.09 -1.58
CA ASP A 12 -1.97 15.76 -0.39
C ASP A 12 -0.56 15.29 -0.01
N ASN A 13 0.01 14.30 -0.72
CA ASN A 13 1.37 13.83 -0.43
C ASN A 13 2.44 14.59 -1.21
N ILE A 14 3.44 15.09 -0.49
CA ILE A 14 4.64 15.71 -1.05
C ILE A 14 5.82 14.75 -0.85
N PHE A 15 6.39 14.27 -1.96
CA PHE A 15 7.60 13.45 -1.95
C PHE A 15 8.79 14.27 -2.42
N HIS A 16 9.84 14.34 -1.61
CA HIS A 16 11.11 14.96 -1.97
C HIS A 16 12.28 14.13 -1.47
N GLY A 17 13.34 14.02 -2.27
CA GLY A 17 14.53 13.26 -1.89
C GLY A 17 15.40 12.90 -3.09
N THR A 18 16.71 12.79 -2.85
CA THR A 18 17.67 12.30 -3.84
C THR A 18 17.34 10.84 -4.20
N GLY A 19 17.13 10.56 -5.50
CA GLY A 19 16.84 9.22 -5.99
C GLY A 19 15.36 8.83 -6.10
N LEU A 20 14.44 9.72 -5.69
CA LEU A 20 12.98 9.48 -5.79
C LEU A 20 12.53 9.13 -7.21
N GLY A 21 13.02 9.86 -8.22
CA GLY A 21 12.69 9.56 -9.63
C GLY A 21 13.12 8.16 -10.07
N THR A 22 14.23 7.64 -9.54
CA THR A 22 14.69 6.27 -9.81
C THR A 22 13.83 5.24 -9.10
N GLN A 23 13.44 5.50 -7.84
CA GLN A 23 12.51 4.63 -7.11
C GLN A 23 11.14 4.56 -7.78
N LEU A 24 10.60 5.69 -8.24
CA LEU A 24 9.31 5.76 -8.97
C LEU A 24 9.37 5.05 -10.33
N ARG A 25 10.48 5.18 -11.09
CA ARG A 25 10.64 4.41 -12.34
C ARG A 25 10.59 2.90 -12.09
N ASN A 26 11.18 2.43 -10.99
CA ASN A 26 11.13 1.02 -10.61
C ASN A 26 9.73 0.55 -10.12
N HIS A 27 8.76 1.46 -9.97
CA HIS A 27 7.37 1.16 -9.62
C HIS A 27 6.45 1.02 -10.84
N THR A 28 6.96 1.24 -12.06
CA THR A 28 6.15 1.23 -13.30
C THR A 28 5.84 -0.15 -13.85
N CYS A 29 6.53 -1.20 -13.38
CA CYS A 29 6.27 -2.59 -13.75
C CYS A 29 6.04 -3.40 -12.48
N VAL A 30 4.79 -3.80 -12.24
CA VAL A 30 4.39 -4.54 -11.04
C VAL A 30 3.50 -5.71 -11.45
N GLN A 31 3.90 -6.94 -11.13
CA GLN A 31 3.07 -8.11 -11.47
C GLN A 31 1.74 -8.15 -10.72
N ALA A 32 1.59 -7.36 -9.65
CA ALA A 32 0.34 -7.30 -8.91
C ALA A 32 0.13 -6.07 -8.03
N ALA A 33 0.99 -5.83 -7.03
CA ALA A 33 0.96 -4.59 -6.27
C ALA A 33 2.33 -4.24 -5.71
N ARG A 34 2.66 -2.95 -5.66
CA ARG A 34 3.86 -2.45 -4.98
C ARG A 34 3.52 -1.21 -4.18
N VAL A 35 3.94 -1.27 -2.92
CA VAL A 35 3.65 -0.26 -1.91
C VAL A 35 4.96 0.05 -1.18
N LEU A 36 5.26 1.33 -1.01
CA LEU A 36 6.43 1.76 -0.23
C LEU A 36 6.08 1.72 1.25
N ALA A 37 6.97 1.15 2.07
CA ALA A 37 6.89 1.24 3.51
C ALA A 37 7.98 2.17 4.04
N TYR A 38 7.63 3.13 4.88
CA TYR A 38 8.57 4.10 5.43
C TYR A 38 8.44 4.20 6.96
N PRO A 39 9.55 4.21 7.71
CA PRO A 39 9.49 4.36 9.16
C PRO A 39 9.02 5.77 9.54
N VAL A 40 7.99 5.86 10.38
CA VAL A 40 7.44 7.12 10.89
C VAL A 40 7.48 7.14 12.42
N SER A 41 7.40 8.34 13.01
CA SER A 41 7.36 8.54 14.46
C SER A 41 6.00 8.18 15.06
N ASP A 42 4.90 8.48 14.36
CA ASP A 42 3.53 8.14 14.79
C ASP A 42 2.80 7.28 13.73
N PRO A 43 2.95 5.95 13.78
CA PRO A 43 2.35 5.05 12.80
C PRO A 43 0.81 4.96 12.90
N ARG A 44 0.21 5.40 14.02
CA ARG A 44 -1.24 5.29 14.27
C ARG A 44 -2.10 6.14 13.34
N ALA A 45 -1.51 7.12 12.65
CA ALA A 45 -2.21 7.98 11.70
C ALA A 45 -2.31 7.38 10.29
N TYR A 46 -1.68 6.23 10.03
CA TYR A 46 -1.50 5.68 8.69
C TYR A 46 -1.88 4.19 8.59
N GLY A 47 -1.85 3.65 7.38
CA GLY A 47 -1.80 2.22 7.14
C GLY A 47 -0.43 1.66 7.60
N VAL A 48 -0.42 0.72 8.54
CA VAL A 48 0.80 0.15 9.12
C VAL A 48 1.00 -1.28 8.66
N VAL A 49 2.19 -1.59 8.16
CA VAL A 49 2.56 -2.96 7.80
C VAL A 49 3.06 -3.73 9.01
N GLY A 50 2.62 -4.98 9.15
CA GLY A 50 3.15 -5.96 10.09
C GLY A 50 4.02 -6.97 9.37
N PHE A 51 5.14 -7.34 9.98
CA PHE A 51 6.09 -8.31 9.43
C PHE A 51 6.02 -9.63 10.19
N ASP A 52 6.39 -10.73 9.56
CA ASP A 52 6.74 -11.98 10.22
C ASP A 52 8.21 -12.01 10.66
N ASP A 53 8.62 -13.13 11.27
CA ASP A 53 9.97 -13.33 11.81
C ASP A 53 11.06 -13.34 10.73
N GLU A 54 10.68 -13.56 9.46
CA GLU A 54 11.59 -13.53 8.29
C GLU A 54 11.66 -12.13 7.64
N GLY A 55 10.94 -11.15 8.20
CA GLY A 55 10.90 -9.79 7.68
C GLY A 55 9.98 -9.61 6.46
N LYS A 56 9.08 -10.57 6.20
CA LYS A 56 8.09 -10.47 5.13
C LYS A 56 6.80 -9.85 5.66
N VAL A 57 6.16 -9.00 4.83
CA VAL A 57 4.88 -8.39 5.20
C VAL A 57 3.80 -9.46 5.31
N ARG A 58 3.14 -9.51 6.47
CA ARG A 58 2.08 -10.47 6.83
C ARG A 58 0.72 -9.80 7.03
N SER A 59 0.69 -8.51 7.38
CA SER A 59 -0.55 -7.76 7.53
C SER A 59 -0.37 -6.29 7.17
N ILE A 60 -1.47 -5.62 6.83
CA ILE A 60 -1.57 -4.16 6.80
C ILE A 60 -2.83 -3.74 7.53
N GLU A 61 -2.74 -2.74 8.40
CA GLU A 61 -3.84 -2.29 9.25
C GLU A 61 -4.04 -0.78 9.12
N GLU A 62 -5.28 -0.34 8.96
CA GLU A 62 -5.63 1.08 8.84
C GLU A 62 -5.68 1.71 10.23
N LYS A 63 -4.82 2.69 10.48
CA LYS A 63 -4.79 3.51 11.71
C LYS A 63 -4.92 2.67 12.99
N PRO A 64 -4.06 1.65 13.20
CA PRO A 64 -4.20 0.75 14.32
C PRO A 64 -3.94 1.49 15.64
N ALA A 65 -4.77 1.22 16.66
CA ALA A 65 -4.55 1.76 18.00
C ALA A 65 -3.24 1.23 18.62
N GLN A 66 -2.88 -0.01 18.31
CA GLN A 66 -1.64 -0.68 18.72
C GLN A 66 -0.87 -1.14 17.47
N PRO A 67 0.01 -0.28 16.92
CA PRO A 67 0.70 -0.55 15.67
C PRO A 67 1.69 -1.71 15.81
N LYS A 68 1.62 -2.68 14.89
CA LYS A 68 2.53 -3.84 14.85
C LYS A 68 3.96 -3.50 14.43
N SER A 69 4.17 -2.34 13.82
CA SER A 69 5.49 -1.82 13.49
C SER A 69 5.46 -0.28 13.38
N ARG A 70 6.64 0.33 13.19
CA ARG A 70 6.77 1.76 12.89
C ARG A 70 6.70 2.08 11.40
N TYR A 71 6.50 1.08 10.54
CA TYR A 71 6.52 1.24 9.09
C TYR A 71 5.11 1.55 8.59
N ALA A 72 4.93 2.78 8.12
CA ALA A 72 3.72 3.26 7.51
C ALA A 72 3.78 3.13 5.99
N VAL A 73 2.63 3.07 5.35
CA VAL A 73 2.46 3.11 3.90
C VAL A 73 2.08 4.52 3.46
N PRO A 74 3.05 5.35 3.02
CA PRO A 74 2.74 6.64 2.43
C PRO A 74 2.10 6.49 1.04
N GLY A 75 1.45 7.57 0.59
CA GLY A 75 0.47 7.61 -0.52
C GLY A 75 0.76 6.98 -1.91
N PRO A 76 1.99 6.66 -2.38
CA PRO A 76 2.16 6.03 -3.69
C PRO A 76 1.85 4.54 -3.65
N HIS A 77 0.84 4.18 -4.42
CA HIS A 77 0.44 2.80 -4.62
C HIS A 77 0.47 2.47 -6.11
N SER A 78 0.99 1.29 -6.45
CA SER A 78 0.96 0.78 -7.83
C SER A 78 0.29 -0.59 -7.84
N TYR A 79 -0.68 -0.77 -8.72
CA TYR A 79 -1.49 -1.98 -8.81
C TYR A 79 -1.60 -2.47 -10.26
N ASP A 80 -1.88 -3.76 -10.41
CA ASP A 80 -2.40 -4.32 -11.65
C ASP A 80 -3.88 -3.92 -11.87
N ASN A 81 -4.46 -4.38 -12.97
CA ASN A 81 -5.83 -4.08 -13.35
C ASN A 81 -6.91 -4.70 -12.42
N ARG A 82 -6.56 -5.63 -11.53
CA ARG A 82 -7.49 -6.25 -10.59
C ARG A 82 -7.94 -5.27 -9.52
N VAL A 83 -7.20 -4.18 -9.32
CA VAL A 83 -7.54 -3.11 -8.37
C VAL A 83 -8.98 -2.61 -8.53
N ALA A 84 -9.46 -2.48 -9.77
CA ALA A 84 -10.82 -2.00 -10.04
C ALA A 84 -11.90 -3.00 -9.61
N LYS A 85 -11.60 -4.30 -9.67
CA LYS A 85 -12.50 -5.36 -9.16
C LYS A 85 -12.46 -5.40 -7.64
N ILE A 86 -11.27 -5.41 -7.05
CA ILE A 86 -11.07 -5.40 -5.60
C ILE A 86 -11.78 -4.20 -4.97
N ALA A 87 -11.60 -3.00 -5.53
CA ALA A 87 -12.25 -1.78 -5.02
C ALA A 87 -13.78 -1.85 -5.03
N LYS A 88 -14.39 -2.55 -6.01
CA LYS A 88 -15.85 -2.76 -6.08
C LYS A 88 -16.37 -3.75 -5.04
N GLU A 89 -15.53 -4.68 -4.61
CA GLU A 89 -15.88 -5.72 -3.63
C GLU A 89 -15.58 -5.29 -2.19
N LEU A 90 -14.87 -4.17 -2.00
CA LEU A 90 -14.59 -3.62 -0.68
C LEU A 90 -15.86 -3.18 0.04
N LYS A 91 -15.88 -3.47 1.34
CA LYS A 91 -16.90 -2.99 2.26
C LYS A 91 -16.42 -1.69 2.91
N PRO A 92 -17.32 -0.72 3.14
CA PRO A 92 -16.99 0.48 3.89
C PRO A 92 -16.44 0.15 5.29
N SER A 93 -15.50 0.95 5.76
CA SER A 93 -14.97 0.88 7.12
C SER A 93 -16.02 1.33 8.15
N VAL A 94 -15.67 1.25 9.44
CA VAL A 94 -16.50 1.82 10.52
C VAL A 94 -16.74 3.34 10.37
N ARG A 95 -15.92 4.01 9.55
CA ARG A 95 -16.04 5.44 9.21
C ARG A 95 -16.91 5.68 7.97
N GLY A 96 -17.41 4.62 7.33
CA GLY A 96 -18.18 4.70 6.08
C GLY A 96 -17.32 4.95 4.83
N GLU A 97 -16.00 4.84 4.94
CA GLU A 97 -15.05 5.10 3.85
C GLU A 97 -14.58 3.79 3.19
N LEU A 98 -14.31 3.81 1.89
CA LEU A 98 -13.60 2.72 1.21
C LEU A 98 -12.09 2.96 1.36
N GLU A 99 -11.46 2.19 2.23
CA GLU A 99 -10.07 2.42 2.62
C GLU A 99 -9.09 1.78 1.62
N ILE A 100 -8.06 2.51 1.22
CA ILE A 100 -6.98 1.97 0.37
C ILE A 100 -6.24 0.80 1.04
N THR A 101 -6.19 0.80 2.37
CA THR A 101 -5.65 -0.31 3.16
C THR A 101 -6.41 -1.62 2.93
N GLY A 102 -7.72 -1.56 2.65
CA GLY A 102 -8.50 -2.73 2.24
C GLY A 102 -8.03 -3.30 0.91
N VAL A 103 -7.73 -2.44 -0.07
CA VAL A 103 -7.16 -2.86 -1.37
C VAL A 103 -5.79 -3.52 -1.16
N ASN A 104 -4.94 -2.90 -0.34
CA ASN A 104 -3.61 -3.42 -0.02
C ASN A 104 -3.68 -4.79 0.65
N SER A 105 -4.61 -4.98 1.60
CA SER A 105 -4.82 -6.26 2.28
C SER A 105 -5.26 -7.35 1.29
N ALA A 106 -6.22 -7.05 0.41
CA ALA A 106 -6.67 -8.02 -0.60
C ALA A 106 -5.53 -8.46 -1.54
N HIS A 107 -4.69 -7.52 -1.99
CA HIS A 107 -3.51 -7.87 -2.79
C HIS A 107 -2.45 -8.66 -2.02
N LEU A 108 -2.30 -8.40 -0.71
CA LEU A 108 -1.41 -9.16 0.17
C LEU A 108 -1.89 -10.60 0.36
N ASP A 109 -3.19 -10.82 0.57
CA ASP A 109 -3.79 -12.14 0.75
C ASP A 109 -3.61 -13.03 -0.48
N HIS A 110 -3.67 -12.44 -1.68
CA HIS A 110 -3.37 -13.13 -2.92
C HIS A 110 -1.87 -13.42 -3.13
N ARG A 111 -1.00 -13.10 -2.15
CA ARG A 111 0.47 -13.22 -2.20
C ARG A 111 1.10 -12.53 -3.42
N ALA A 112 0.41 -11.55 -3.96
CA ALA A 112 0.77 -10.90 -5.20
C ALA A 112 1.39 -9.51 -4.92
N ALA A 113 1.22 -8.96 -3.72
CA ALA A 113 1.87 -7.71 -3.33
C ALA A 113 3.35 -7.87 -2.94
N SER A 114 4.19 -6.95 -3.39
CA SER A 114 5.55 -6.73 -2.90
C SER A 114 5.61 -5.42 -2.11
N PHE A 115 5.93 -5.50 -0.83
CA PHE A 115 6.18 -4.35 0.04
C PHE A 115 7.69 -4.16 0.17
N ARG A 116 8.20 -2.95 -0.08
CA ARG A 116 9.63 -2.63 0.01
C ARG A 116 9.88 -1.28 0.66
#